data_AF-A0A0W0S2W3-F1
#
_entry.id   AF-A0A0W0S2W3-F1
#
_cell.length_a   1.000
_cell.length_b   1.000
_cell.length_c   1.000
_cell.angle_alpha   90.00
_cell.angle_beta   90.00
_cell.angle_gamma   90.00
#
_symmetry.space_group_name_H-M   'P 1'
#
loop_
_entity.id
_entity.type
_entity.pdbx_description
1 polymer ?
#
loop_
_entity_poly.entity_id
_entity_poly.type
_entity_poly.pdbx_seq_one_letter_code
_entity_poly.pdbx_strand_id
1 'polypeptide(L)'
;MLKNLPDKIVFEKLGIRLFLFCLDQFYFFDNYLTQISEAEEEISEKEIFVNDYINQNQEQLYAILILLFQSIENFLKKEICTESPYLIISSNPEKWDDKEFSELHLHGFDSLLKIYSEIKKKKFTQPLIDDMKFLKKIRNSIVHGVYTKVLLPEEIAKYIFIFLNDFWENSWLNEVKPYIPNEELSGSDTVVLWRYLHLFKKYLGIDKTCDLLNIAVKSFYECPECSYSNMAAYNITDECKFAYFLDNKNKGKSILFCPICQNEFYLSSLVCTNKECSSTNVVSNPDWGDFCLDCLEFLARK
;
A
#
# COMPACT_ATOMS: atom_id res chain seq x y z
N MET A 1 2.48 -40.88 -3.24
CA MET A 1 1.58 -39.72 -2.95
C MET A 1 2.41 -38.45 -2.93
N LEU A 2 1.92 -37.33 -3.49
CA LEU A 2 2.64 -36.05 -3.48
C LEU A 2 2.95 -35.59 -2.04
N LYS A 3 4.20 -35.22 -1.77
CA LYS A 3 4.68 -34.80 -0.45
C LYS A 3 4.71 -33.27 -0.32
N ASN A 4 4.55 -32.79 0.91
CA ASN A 4 4.69 -31.38 1.29
C ASN A 4 3.88 -30.40 0.44
N LEU A 5 2.61 -30.74 0.17
CA LEU A 5 1.66 -29.88 -0.51
C LEU A 5 1.48 -28.58 0.30
N PRO A 6 1.65 -27.39 -0.32
CA PRO A 6 1.62 -26.14 0.42
C PRO A 6 0.20 -25.76 0.82
N ASP A 7 0.07 -25.18 2.01
CA ASP A 7 -1.12 -24.41 2.42
C ASP A 7 -1.08 -23.02 1.77
N LYS A 8 -2.25 -22.43 1.48
CA LYS A 8 -2.38 -21.04 1.02
C LYS A 8 -1.62 -20.06 1.92
N ILE A 9 -1.53 -20.35 3.23
CA ILE A 9 -0.83 -19.50 4.21
C ILE A 9 0.64 -19.29 3.84
N VAL A 10 1.29 -20.27 3.20
CA VAL A 10 2.69 -20.16 2.77
C VAL A 10 2.85 -19.05 1.72
N PHE A 11 1.97 -19.06 0.72
CA PHE A 11 1.98 -18.05 -0.34
C PHE A 11 1.49 -16.68 0.15
N GLU A 12 0.51 -16.66 1.06
CA GLU A 12 0.02 -15.43 1.68
C GLU A 12 1.13 -14.69 2.44
N LYS A 13 1.81 -15.39 3.36
CA LYS A 13 2.89 -14.81 4.17
C LYS A 13 4.02 -14.29 3.30
N LEU A 14 4.42 -15.07 2.28
CA LEU A 14 5.49 -14.66 1.38
C LEU A 14 5.06 -13.46 0.51
N GLY A 15 3.85 -13.50 -0.05
CA GLY A 15 3.30 -12.41 -0.86
C GLY A 15 3.23 -11.09 -0.09
N ILE A 16 2.66 -11.10 1.11
CA ILE A 16 2.56 -9.90 1.97
C ILE A 16 3.95 -9.37 2.34
N ARG A 17 4.90 -10.24 2.71
CA ARG A 17 6.27 -9.80 3.06
C ARG A 17 6.99 -9.17 1.87
N LEU A 18 6.86 -9.76 0.68
CA LEU A 18 7.44 -9.19 -0.54
C LEU A 18 6.79 -7.86 -0.90
N PHE A 19 5.47 -7.74 -0.68
CA PHE A 19 4.75 -6.49 -0.90
C PHE A 19 5.20 -5.38 0.06
N LEU A 20 5.27 -5.67 1.36
CA LEU A 20 5.76 -4.73 2.36
C LEU A 20 7.21 -4.30 2.07
N PHE A 21 8.07 -5.26 1.73
CA PHE A 21 9.45 -4.94 1.38
C PHE A 21 9.54 -4.09 0.09
N CYS A 22 8.68 -4.35 -0.90
CA CYS A 22 8.54 -3.48 -2.07
C CYS A 22 8.17 -2.05 -1.67
N LEU A 23 7.19 -1.87 -0.78
CA LEU A 23 6.75 -0.54 -0.32
C LEU A 23 7.84 0.17 0.49
N ASP A 24 8.55 -0.53 1.36
CA ASP A 24 9.66 0.04 2.12
C ASP A 24 10.78 0.53 1.20
N GLN A 25 11.21 -0.32 0.25
CA GLN A 25 12.25 0.08 -0.71
C GLN A 25 11.80 1.25 -1.59
N PHE A 26 10.52 1.28 -1.97
CA PHE A 26 9.98 2.39 -2.75
C PHE A 26 9.90 3.67 -1.94
N TYR A 27 9.47 3.60 -0.68
CA TYR A 27 9.48 4.75 0.23
C TYR A 27 10.89 5.28 0.47
N PHE A 28 11.88 4.42 0.69
CA PHE A 28 13.27 4.87 0.86
C PHE A 28 13.79 5.56 -0.39
N PHE A 29 13.54 5.00 -1.58
CA PHE A 29 13.90 5.64 -2.84
C PHE A 29 13.27 7.02 -2.98
N ASP A 30 11.96 7.13 -2.72
CA ASP A 30 11.21 8.39 -2.77
C ASP A 30 11.72 9.43 -1.75
N ASN A 31 12.00 8.99 -0.53
CA ASN A 31 12.53 9.86 0.52
C ASN A 31 13.88 10.47 0.14
N TYR A 32 14.76 9.69 -0.52
CA TYR A 32 16.01 10.23 -1.06
C TYR A 32 15.75 11.26 -2.19
N LEU A 33 14.79 11.01 -3.07
CA LEU A 33 14.40 12.01 -4.09
C LEU A 33 13.91 13.31 -3.46
N THR A 34 13.08 13.23 -2.42
CA THR A 34 12.59 14.38 -1.69
C THR A 34 13.74 15.17 -1.06
N GLN A 35 14.70 14.49 -0.40
CA GLN A 35 15.87 15.13 0.19
C GLN A 35 16.74 15.87 -0.84
N ILE A 36 16.94 15.27 -2.02
CA ILE A 36 17.66 15.93 -3.13
C ILE A 36 16.91 17.18 -3.58
N SER A 37 15.57 17.08 -3.71
CA SER A 37 14.73 18.21 -4.14
C SER A 37 14.70 19.35 -3.11
N GLU A 38 14.81 19.05 -1.82
CA GLU A 38 14.82 20.02 -0.72
C GLU A 38 16.19 20.68 -0.52
N ALA A 39 17.28 19.98 -0.84
CA ALA A 39 18.64 20.48 -0.68
C ALA A 39 18.97 21.63 -1.67
N GLU A 40 18.35 21.62 -2.85
CA GLU A 40 18.58 22.62 -3.89
C GLU A 40 17.61 23.80 -3.76
N GLU A 41 18.07 25.01 -4.07
CA GLU A 41 17.21 26.21 -4.04
C GLU A 41 16.55 26.47 -5.41
N GLU A 42 17.26 26.23 -6.51
CA GLU A 42 16.79 26.50 -7.87
C GLU A 42 15.97 25.32 -8.45
N ILE A 43 14.79 25.62 -9.01
CA ILE A 43 13.88 24.61 -9.58
C ILE A 43 14.53 23.83 -10.74
N SER A 44 15.27 24.53 -11.60
CA SER A 44 15.93 23.93 -12.77
C SER A 44 16.96 22.88 -12.34
N GLU A 45 17.73 23.17 -11.29
CA GLU A 45 18.74 22.28 -10.73
C GLU A 45 18.07 21.07 -10.03
N LYS A 46 16.98 21.29 -9.28
CA LYS A 46 16.20 20.20 -8.65
C LYS A 46 15.80 19.12 -9.65
N GLU A 47 15.18 19.52 -10.77
CA GLU A 47 14.72 18.57 -11.78
C GLU A 47 15.89 17.80 -12.40
N ILE A 48 17.03 18.45 -12.62
CA ILE A 48 18.23 17.80 -13.15
C ILE A 48 18.75 16.76 -12.16
N PHE A 49 18.96 17.12 -10.89
CA PHE A 49 19.48 16.19 -9.89
C PHE A 49 18.55 15.01 -9.61
N VAL A 50 17.22 15.25 -9.57
CA VAL A 50 16.23 14.18 -9.42
C VAL A 50 16.28 13.22 -10.61
N ASN A 51 16.31 13.74 -11.84
CA ASN A 51 16.40 12.91 -13.04
C ASN A 51 17.72 12.13 -13.10
N ASP A 52 18.83 12.77 -12.75
CA ASP A 52 20.15 12.13 -12.69
C ASP A 52 20.16 10.99 -11.67
N TYR A 53 19.59 11.21 -10.48
CA TYR A 53 19.47 10.17 -9.46
C TYR A 53 18.63 8.99 -9.97
N ILE A 54 17.49 9.25 -10.59
CA ILE A 54 16.64 8.19 -11.18
C ILE A 54 17.43 7.41 -12.23
N ASN A 55 18.12 8.10 -13.13
CA ASN A 55 18.88 7.46 -14.21
C ASN A 55 20.06 6.63 -13.69
N GLN A 56 20.72 7.06 -12.62
CA GLN A 56 21.88 6.38 -12.04
C GLN A 56 21.53 5.21 -11.11
N ASN A 57 20.28 5.15 -10.61
CA ASN A 57 19.85 4.16 -9.61
C ASN A 57 18.72 3.25 -10.13
N GLN A 58 18.77 2.91 -11.42
CA GLN A 58 17.77 2.06 -12.07
C GLN A 58 17.68 0.67 -11.45
N GLU A 59 18.79 0.13 -10.95
CA GLU A 59 18.85 -1.19 -10.30
C GLU A 59 17.96 -1.25 -9.05
N GLN A 60 17.81 -0.15 -8.33
CA GLN A 60 16.92 -0.08 -7.17
C GLN A 60 15.46 -0.14 -7.60
N LEU A 61 15.07 0.60 -8.64
CA LEU A 61 13.71 0.55 -9.21
C LEU A 61 13.41 -0.82 -9.82
N TYR A 62 14.39 -1.45 -10.45
CA TYR A 62 14.29 -2.82 -10.96
C TYR A 62 14.02 -3.83 -9.84
N ALA A 63 14.75 -3.72 -8.73
CA ALA A 63 14.55 -4.57 -7.56
C ALA A 63 13.13 -4.39 -6.97
N ILE A 64 12.67 -3.15 -6.82
CA ILE A 64 11.31 -2.82 -6.35
C ILE A 64 10.25 -3.47 -7.27
N LEU A 65 10.39 -3.32 -8.60
CA LEU A 65 9.45 -3.91 -9.55
C LEU A 65 9.45 -5.46 -9.49
N ILE A 66 10.61 -6.08 -9.30
CA ILE A 66 10.73 -7.54 -9.14
C ILE A 66 10.01 -7.99 -7.87
N LEU A 67 10.19 -7.29 -6.74
CA LEU A 67 9.51 -7.59 -5.48
C LEU A 67 7.99 -7.49 -5.64
N LEU A 68 7.50 -6.43 -6.28
CA LEU A 68 6.09 -6.27 -6.60
C LEU A 68 5.57 -7.43 -7.44
N PHE A 69 6.28 -7.79 -8.51
CA PHE A 69 5.88 -8.90 -9.38
C PHE A 69 5.81 -10.23 -8.63
N GLN A 70 6.81 -10.52 -7.79
CA GLN A 70 6.83 -11.74 -6.98
C GLN A 70 5.70 -11.75 -5.95
N SER A 71 5.37 -10.60 -5.36
CA SER A 71 4.19 -10.44 -4.50
C SER A 71 2.90 -10.80 -5.26
N ILE A 72 2.69 -10.22 -6.44
CA ILE A 72 1.50 -10.50 -7.28
C ILE A 72 1.41 -11.99 -7.60
N GLU A 73 2.51 -12.63 -8.00
CA GLU A 73 2.53 -14.05 -8.32
C GLU A 73 2.18 -14.93 -7.10
N ASN A 74 2.67 -14.57 -5.91
CA ASN A 74 2.34 -15.27 -4.67
C ASN A 74 0.88 -15.03 -4.25
N PHE A 75 0.35 -13.82 -4.46
CA PHE A 75 -1.07 -13.55 -4.26
C PHE A 75 -1.94 -14.44 -5.15
N LEU A 76 -1.64 -14.53 -6.46
CA LEU A 76 -2.37 -15.42 -7.36
C LEU A 76 -2.30 -16.88 -6.87
N LYS A 77 -1.13 -17.36 -6.43
CA LYS A 77 -0.97 -18.71 -5.89
C LYS A 77 -1.79 -18.92 -4.61
N LYS A 78 -1.80 -17.97 -3.67
CA LYS A 78 -2.64 -17.99 -2.45
C LYS A 78 -4.11 -18.18 -2.83
N GLU A 79 -4.60 -17.36 -3.75
CA GLU A 79 -6.01 -17.37 -4.14
C GLU A 79 -6.39 -18.67 -4.86
N ILE A 80 -5.52 -19.21 -5.72
CA ILE A 80 -5.74 -20.51 -6.37
C ILE A 80 -5.69 -21.66 -5.35
N CYS A 81 -4.75 -21.61 -4.40
CA CYS A 81 -4.62 -22.64 -3.35
C CYS A 81 -5.81 -22.67 -2.39
N THR A 82 -6.60 -21.60 -2.33
CA THR A 82 -7.85 -21.59 -1.54
C THR A 82 -8.88 -22.57 -2.12
N GLU A 83 -8.89 -22.79 -3.43
CA GLU A 83 -9.70 -23.83 -4.07
C GLU A 83 -8.98 -25.18 -4.03
N SER A 84 -7.74 -25.23 -4.50
CA SER A 84 -6.91 -26.44 -4.47
C SER A 84 -5.45 -26.13 -4.82
N PRO A 85 -4.48 -26.53 -3.97
CA PRO A 85 -3.05 -26.38 -4.28
C PRO A 85 -2.57 -27.26 -5.44
N TYR A 86 -3.37 -28.21 -5.91
CA TYR A 86 -3.04 -28.97 -7.12
C TYR A 86 -3.19 -28.14 -8.40
N LEU A 87 -4.02 -27.09 -8.38
CA LEU A 87 -4.28 -26.23 -9.55
C LEU A 87 -3.09 -25.34 -9.92
N ILE A 88 -2.10 -25.18 -9.04
CA ILE A 88 -0.86 -24.44 -9.36
C ILE A 88 0.21 -25.33 -10.01
N ILE A 89 0.00 -26.66 -10.05
CA ILE A 89 0.91 -27.62 -10.68
C ILE A 89 0.57 -27.73 -12.16
N SER A 90 1.55 -27.44 -13.02
CA SER A 90 1.37 -27.50 -14.48
C SER A 90 1.69 -28.85 -15.11
N SER A 91 2.39 -29.72 -14.36
CA SER A 91 2.74 -31.06 -14.83
C SER A 91 1.56 -32.04 -14.67
N ASN A 92 1.48 -33.05 -15.54
CA ASN A 92 0.41 -34.06 -15.47
C ASN A 92 0.42 -34.85 -14.15
N PRO A 93 -0.74 -35.25 -13.61
CA PRO A 93 -0.85 -36.02 -12.36
C PRO A 93 0.00 -37.29 -12.27
N GLU A 94 0.20 -37.97 -13.40
CA GLU A 94 1.06 -39.16 -13.50
C GLU A 94 2.52 -38.89 -13.10
N LYS A 95 2.96 -37.63 -13.13
CA LYS A 95 4.34 -37.22 -12.79
C LYS A 95 4.51 -36.80 -11.33
N TRP A 96 3.45 -36.84 -10.52
CA TRP A 96 3.45 -36.32 -9.14
C TRP A 96 3.86 -37.37 -8.10
N ASP A 97 3.78 -38.66 -8.46
CA ASP A 97 3.94 -39.71 -7.48
C ASP A 97 5.36 -39.73 -6.88
N ASP A 98 5.40 -39.86 -5.56
CA ASP A 98 6.60 -39.84 -4.71
C ASP A 98 7.55 -38.63 -4.84
N LYS A 99 7.09 -37.51 -5.40
CA LYS A 99 7.85 -36.26 -5.48
C LYS A 99 7.53 -35.28 -4.37
N GLU A 100 8.46 -34.36 -4.15
CA GLU A 100 8.23 -33.14 -3.37
C GLU A 100 7.50 -32.09 -4.21
N PHE A 101 6.57 -31.33 -3.62
CA PHE A 101 5.88 -30.25 -4.32
C PHE A 101 6.85 -29.26 -4.97
N SER A 102 7.96 -28.94 -4.29
CA SER A 102 9.01 -28.04 -4.79
C SER A 102 9.76 -28.55 -6.02
N GLU A 103 9.64 -29.84 -6.34
CA GLU A 103 10.25 -30.46 -7.53
C GLU A 103 9.34 -30.40 -8.76
N LEU A 104 8.07 -30.03 -8.58
CA LEU A 104 7.09 -29.98 -9.66
C LEU A 104 7.14 -28.65 -10.41
N HIS A 105 6.93 -28.73 -11.72
CA HIS A 105 6.81 -27.53 -12.54
C HIS A 105 5.47 -26.83 -12.23
N LEU A 106 5.55 -25.59 -11.78
CA LEU A 106 4.39 -24.76 -11.48
C LEU A 106 3.93 -23.99 -12.72
N HIS A 107 2.65 -23.60 -12.73
CA HIS A 107 2.14 -22.70 -13.75
C HIS A 107 2.90 -21.37 -13.73
N GLY A 108 3.30 -20.91 -14.92
CA GLY A 108 3.84 -19.56 -15.08
C GLY A 108 2.75 -18.50 -14.94
N PHE A 109 3.17 -17.25 -14.80
CA PHE A 109 2.30 -16.11 -14.52
C PHE A 109 1.03 -16.02 -15.38
N ASP A 110 1.14 -16.15 -16.71
CA ASP A 110 -0.03 -16.04 -17.61
C ASP A 110 -1.07 -17.15 -17.35
N SER A 111 -0.58 -18.36 -17.03
CA SER A 111 -1.44 -19.48 -16.67
C SER A 111 -2.09 -19.26 -15.31
N LEU A 112 -1.34 -18.78 -14.31
CA LEU A 112 -1.88 -18.43 -13.00
C LEU A 112 -2.98 -17.35 -13.12
N LEU A 113 -2.75 -16.32 -13.93
CA LEU A 113 -3.73 -15.26 -14.17
C LEU A 113 -5.03 -15.81 -14.76
N LYS A 114 -4.93 -16.74 -15.72
CA LYS A 114 -6.10 -17.41 -16.30
C LYS A 114 -6.85 -18.25 -15.26
N ILE A 115 -6.15 -19.11 -14.52
CA ILE A 115 -6.75 -19.97 -13.49
C ILE A 115 -7.43 -19.11 -12.42
N TYR A 116 -6.77 -18.04 -11.96
CA TYR A 116 -7.34 -17.08 -11.02
C TYR A 116 -8.64 -16.45 -11.56
N SER A 117 -8.66 -16.02 -12.82
CA SER A 117 -9.86 -15.43 -13.44
C SER A 117 -11.05 -16.40 -13.47
N GLU A 118 -10.77 -17.69 -13.72
CA GLU A 118 -11.79 -18.75 -13.74
C GLU A 118 -12.32 -19.03 -12.33
N ILE A 119 -11.43 -19.17 -11.34
CA ILE A 119 -11.77 -19.40 -9.93
C ILE A 119 -12.62 -18.26 -9.37
N LYS A 120 -12.17 -17.01 -9.56
CA LYS A 120 -12.88 -15.83 -9.06
C LYS A 120 -14.12 -15.48 -9.87
N LYS A 121 -14.38 -16.18 -10.98
CA LYS A 121 -15.40 -15.84 -11.97
C LYS A 121 -15.29 -14.36 -12.41
N LYS A 122 -14.06 -13.83 -12.40
CA LYS A 122 -13.75 -12.42 -12.67
C LYS A 122 -13.32 -12.30 -14.11
N LYS A 123 -14.04 -11.50 -14.90
CA LYS A 123 -13.66 -11.18 -16.28
C LYS A 123 -12.74 -9.98 -16.27
N PHE A 124 -11.45 -10.20 -16.50
CA PHE A 124 -10.53 -9.10 -16.68
C PHE A 124 -10.75 -8.38 -18.00
N THR A 125 -10.61 -7.06 -17.96
CA THR A 125 -10.64 -6.25 -19.16
C THR A 125 -9.38 -6.50 -19.99
N GLN A 126 -9.46 -6.34 -21.31
CA GLN A 126 -8.29 -6.49 -22.18
C GLN A 126 -7.13 -5.55 -21.79
N PRO A 127 -7.37 -4.27 -21.45
CA PRO A 127 -6.31 -3.38 -20.96
C PRO A 127 -5.57 -3.90 -19.73
N LEU A 128 -6.29 -4.44 -18.74
CA LEU A 128 -5.68 -5.03 -17.54
C LEU A 128 -4.78 -6.23 -17.88
N ILE A 129 -5.25 -7.11 -18.77
CA ILE A 129 -4.46 -8.26 -19.24
C ILE A 129 -3.19 -7.78 -19.95
N ASP A 130 -3.29 -6.73 -20.76
CA ASP A 130 -2.16 -6.19 -21.50
C ASP A 130 -1.14 -5.50 -20.58
N ASP A 131 -1.60 -4.75 -19.58
CA ASP A 131 -0.75 -4.17 -18.53
C ASP A 131 0.02 -5.27 -17.77
N MET A 132 -0.66 -6.36 -17.41
CA MET A 132 -0.01 -7.47 -16.71
C MET A 132 1.00 -8.24 -17.56
N LYS A 133 0.72 -8.44 -18.85
CA LYS A 133 1.68 -9.00 -19.79
C LYS A 133 2.88 -8.07 -19.99
N PHE A 134 2.64 -6.76 -20.02
CA PHE A 134 3.72 -5.78 -20.12
C PHE A 134 4.60 -5.80 -18.87
N LEU A 135 4.01 -5.86 -17.67
CA LEU A 135 4.76 -6.00 -16.42
C LEU A 135 5.65 -7.25 -16.43
N LYS A 136 5.09 -8.41 -16.82
CA LYS A 136 5.86 -9.65 -16.96
C LYS A 136 7.03 -9.50 -17.94
N LYS A 137 6.81 -8.84 -19.09
CA LYS A 137 7.86 -8.57 -20.07
C LYS A 137 8.97 -7.71 -19.48
N ILE A 138 8.63 -6.62 -18.79
CA ILE A 138 9.62 -5.77 -18.12
C ILE A 138 10.42 -6.61 -17.12
N ARG A 139 9.75 -7.33 -16.22
CA ARG A 139 10.41 -8.18 -15.23
C ARG A 139 11.36 -9.19 -15.86
N ASN A 140 10.93 -9.88 -16.93
CA ASN A 140 11.78 -10.83 -17.63
C ASN A 140 13.01 -10.16 -18.24
N SER A 141 12.83 -9.01 -18.89
CA SER A 141 13.95 -8.25 -19.46
C SER A 141 14.94 -7.81 -18.39
N ILE A 142 14.47 -7.35 -17.23
CA ILE A 142 15.32 -6.97 -16.09
C ILE A 142 16.11 -8.18 -15.58
N VAL A 143 15.43 -9.30 -15.27
CA VAL A 143 16.06 -10.52 -14.74
C VAL A 143 17.10 -11.09 -15.71
N HIS A 144 16.86 -10.97 -17.02
CA HIS A 144 17.81 -11.41 -18.05
C HIS A 144 18.88 -10.36 -18.40
N GLY A 145 18.88 -9.19 -17.76
CA GLY A 145 19.89 -8.14 -17.98
C GLY A 145 19.80 -7.44 -19.34
N VAL A 146 18.63 -7.46 -19.99
CA VAL A 146 18.41 -6.89 -21.33
C VAL A 146 17.45 -5.70 -21.33
N TYR A 147 17.03 -5.23 -20.16
CA TYR A 147 16.19 -4.05 -20.04
C TYR A 147 17.04 -2.78 -20.14
N THR A 148 16.72 -1.92 -21.10
CA THR A 148 17.52 -0.72 -21.45
C THR A 148 16.75 0.59 -21.32
N LYS A 149 15.49 0.54 -20.89
CA LYS A 149 14.65 1.73 -20.72
C LYS A 149 14.78 2.23 -19.28
N VAL A 150 14.63 3.54 -19.11
CA VAL A 150 14.47 4.14 -17.79
C VAL A 150 13.08 3.77 -17.27
N LEU A 151 13.06 3.10 -16.12
CA LEU A 151 11.87 2.86 -15.32
C LEU A 151 11.64 4.08 -14.42
N LEU A 152 10.42 4.59 -14.41
CA LEU A 152 10.04 5.73 -13.56
C LEU A 152 9.28 5.26 -12.30
N PRO A 153 9.41 5.96 -11.16
CA PRO A 153 8.62 5.72 -9.95
C PRO A 153 7.10 5.62 -10.20
N GLU A 154 6.56 6.45 -11.08
CA GLU A 154 5.15 6.48 -11.46
C GLU A 154 4.70 5.17 -12.11
N GLU A 155 5.58 4.49 -12.84
CA GLU A 155 5.28 3.20 -13.45
C GLU A 155 5.14 2.10 -12.38
N ILE A 156 5.98 2.12 -11.35
CA ILE A 156 5.87 1.20 -10.21
C ILE A 156 4.57 1.48 -9.46
N ALA A 157 4.28 2.74 -9.15
CA ALA A 157 3.04 3.12 -8.49
C ALA A 157 1.81 2.67 -9.28
N LYS A 158 1.80 2.83 -10.62
CA LYS A 158 0.73 2.32 -11.49
C LYS A 158 0.49 0.83 -11.27
N TYR A 159 1.54 0.01 -11.20
CA TYR A 159 1.40 -1.43 -10.97
C TYR A 159 0.99 -1.80 -9.55
N ILE A 160 1.40 -1.02 -8.55
CA ILE A 160 0.87 -1.16 -7.18
C ILE A 160 -0.64 -0.91 -7.18
N PHE A 161 -1.09 0.16 -7.84
CA PHE A 161 -2.52 0.47 -7.96
C PHE A 161 -3.29 -0.66 -8.65
N ILE A 162 -2.82 -1.13 -9.82
CA ILE A 162 -3.45 -2.25 -10.52
C ILE A 162 -3.53 -3.48 -9.61
N PHE A 163 -2.45 -3.82 -8.92
CA PHE A 163 -2.43 -4.97 -8.03
C PHE A 163 -3.46 -4.85 -6.90
N LEU A 164 -3.41 -3.74 -6.17
CA LEU A 164 -4.31 -3.53 -5.04
C LEU A 164 -5.76 -3.35 -5.46
N ASN A 165 -6.04 -2.61 -6.54
CA ASN A 165 -7.40 -2.32 -6.98
C ASN A 165 -8.05 -3.49 -7.74
N ASP A 166 -7.32 -4.11 -8.68
CA ASP A 166 -7.90 -5.11 -9.58
C ASP A 166 -7.72 -6.56 -9.11
N PHE A 167 -6.83 -6.82 -8.14
CA PHE A 167 -6.59 -8.18 -7.64
C PHE A 167 -6.87 -8.33 -6.16
N TRP A 168 -6.27 -7.50 -5.30
CA TRP A 168 -6.41 -7.62 -3.85
C TRP A 168 -7.71 -7.02 -3.32
N GLU A 169 -8.19 -5.95 -3.96
CA GLU A 169 -9.41 -5.21 -3.62
C GLU A 169 -9.38 -4.68 -2.17
N ASN A 170 -10.55 -4.39 -1.61
CA ASN A 170 -10.72 -3.64 -0.35
C ASN A 170 -10.20 -4.36 0.91
N SER A 171 -9.72 -5.60 0.82
CA SER A 171 -9.21 -6.35 1.97
C SER A 171 -7.71 -6.17 2.21
N TRP A 172 -6.96 -5.59 1.25
CA TRP A 172 -5.50 -5.55 1.31
C TRP A 172 -4.97 -4.93 2.61
N LEU A 173 -5.56 -3.82 3.06
CA LEU A 173 -5.09 -3.10 4.23
C LEU A 173 -5.27 -3.94 5.52
N ASN A 174 -6.41 -4.64 5.63
CA ASN A 174 -6.69 -5.53 6.76
C ASN A 174 -5.80 -6.78 6.76
N GLU A 175 -5.45 -7.29 5.57
CA GLU A 175 -4.58 -8.46 5.42
C GLU A 175 -3.11 -8.12 5.69
N VAL A 176 -2.67 -6.91 5.31
CA VAL A 176 -1.27 -6.48 5.44
C VAL A 176 -0.95 -5.95 6.84
N LYS A 177 -1.87 -5.25 7.50
CA LYS A 177 -1.65 -4.62 8.82
C LYS A 177 -1.04 -5.56 9.88
N PRO A 178 -1.48 -6.83 10.05
CA PRO A 178 -0.88 -7.75 11.01
C PRO A 178 0.58 -8.12 10.76
N TYR A 179 1.11 -7.81 9.57
CA TYR A 179 2.49 -8.09 9.17
C TYR A 179 3.40 -6.87 9.26
N ILE A 180 2.83 -5.70 9.54
CA ILE A 180 3.60 -4.47 9.73
C ILE A 180 4.21 -4.51 11.13
N PRO A 181 5.54 -4.37 11.26
CA PRO A 181 6.16 -4.31 12.57
C PRO A 181 5.72 -3.03 13.29
N ASN A 182 5.48 -3.14 14.60
CA ASN A 182 5.37 -1.95 15.44
C ASN A 182 6.68 -1.19 15.36
N GLU A 183 6.58 0.10 15.06
CA GLU A 183 7.75 0.97 14.98
C GLU A 183 8.17 1.36 16.41
N GLU A 184 9.45 1.14 16.75
CA GLU A 184 9.92 1.20 18.14
C GLU A 184 9.83 2.61 18.76
N LEU A 185 9.98 3.68 17.97
CA LEU A 185 9.98 5.06 18.48
C LEU A 185 8.57 5.59 18.73
N SER A 186 7.60 5.26 17.88
CA SER A 186 6.18 5.61 18.02
C SER A 186 5.39 4.61 18.86
N GLY A 187 5.88 3.38 18.97
CA GLY A 187 5.11 2.25 19.50
C GLY A 187 3.90 1.87 18.63
N SER A 188 3.83 2.33 17.38
CA SER A 188 2.63 2.21 16.52
C SER A 188 2.94 1.68 15.12
N ASP A 189 2.10 0.78 14.62
CA ASP A 189 2.10 0.31 13.23
C ASP A 189 1.57 1.39 12.25
N THR A 190 0.92 2.43 12.77
CA THR A 190 0.26 3.45 11.95
C THR A 190 1.25 4.31 11.18
N VAL A 191 2.47 4.50 11.69
CA VAL A 191 3.51 5.32 11.04
C VAL A 191 3.92 4.72 9.70
N VAL A 192 4.09 3.40 9.66
CA VAL A 192 4.49 2.68 8.44
C VAL A 192 3.36 2.72 7.39
N LEU A 193 2.13 2.44 7.81
CA LEU A 193 0.95 2.57 6.93
C LEU A 193 0.79 3.99 6.38
N TRP A 194 1.01 4.98 7.24
CA TRP A 194 0.95 6.39 6.88
C TRP A 194 1.97 6.72 5.78
N ARG A 195 3.20 6.21 5.85
CA ARG A 195 4.24 6.40 4.82
C ARG A 195 3.81 5.82 3.48
N TYR A 196 3.22 4.63 3.48
CA TYR A 196 2.73 4.01 2.25
C TYR A 196 1.59 4.78 1.62
N LEU A 197 0.64 5.29 2.41
CA LEU A 197 -0.45 6.11 1.88
C LEU A 197 0.01 7.49 1.42
N HIS A 198 1.02 8.07 2.06
CA HIS A 198 1.68 9.28 1.55
C HIS A 198 2.28 9.03 0.17
N LEU A 199 3.01 7.92 0.01
CA LEU A 199 3.58 7.50 -1.27
C LEU A 199 2.51 7.30 -2.35
N PHE A 200 1.39 6.66 -2.00
CA PHE A 200 0.26 6.48 -2.91
C PHE A 200 -0.35 7.81 -3.31
N LYS A 201 -0.58 8.73 -2.35
CA LYS A 201 -1.08 10.08 -2.63
C LYS A 201 -0.16 10.83 -3.59
N LYS A 202 1.16 10.76 -3.39
CA LYS A 202 2.18 11.43 -4.20
C LYS A 202 2.15 10.95 -5.66
N TYR A 203 2.19 9.64 -5.89
CA TYR A 203 2.34 9.08 -7.24
C TYR A 203 1.03 8.72 -7.95
N LEU A 204 -0.04 8.41 -7.22
CA LEU A 204 -1.33 8.03 -7.77
C LEU A 204 -2.35 9.18 -7.76
N GLY A 205 -2.11 10.19 -6.92
CA GLY A 205 -3.08 11.24 -6.62
C GLY A 205 -4.13 10.79 -5.60
N ILE A 206 -4.91 11.75 -5.12
CA ILE A 206 -5.91 11.53 -4.07
C ILE A 206 -7.02 10.57 -4.52
N ASP A 207 -7.52 10.71 -5.75
CA ASP A 207 -8.67 9.93 -6.24
C ASP A 207 -8.38 8.42 -6.24
N LYS A 208 -7.27 8.01 -6.85
CA LYS A 208 -6.84 6.60 -6.86
C LYS A 208 -6.51 6.09 -5.47
N THR A 209 -5.94 6.94 -4.60
CA THR A 209 -5.65 6.52 -3.23
C THR A 209 -6.95 6.30 -2.44
N CYS A 210 -7.98 7.11 -2.69
CA CYS A 210 -9.32 6.92 -2.14
C CYS A 210 -9.97 5.64 -2.68
N ASP A 211 -9.79 5.31 -3.97
CA ASP A 211 -10.25 4.02 -4.52
C ASP A 211 -9.63 2.84 -3.76
N LEU A 212 -8.31 2.88 -3.50
CA LEU A 212 -7.60 1.84 -2.73
C LEU A 212 -8.08 1.70 -1.29
N LEU A 213 -8.63 2.77 -0.72
CA LEU A 213 -9.15 2.81 0.65
C LEU A 213 -10.69 2.66 0.70
N ASN A 214 -11.34 2.52 -0.47
CA ASN A 214 -12.79 2.50 -0.60
C ASN A 214 -13.49 3.73 0.03
N ILE A 215 -12.91 4.92 -0.17
CA ILE A 215 -13.42 6.18 0.37
C ILE A 215 -14.16 6.95 -0.73
N ALA A 216 -15.46 7.20 -0.53
CA ALA A 216 -16.32 7.88 -1.51
C ALA A 216 -16.49 9.38 -1.26
N VAL A 217 -15.93 9.92 -0.17
CA VAL A 217 -16.09 11.32 0.22
C VAL A 217 -14.95 12.20 -0.28
N LYS A 218 -15.19 13.52 -0.32
CA LYS A 218 -14.25 14.51 -0.89
C LYS A 218 -13.56 15.41 0.14
N SER A 219 -13.99 15.33 1.40
CA SER A 219 -13.46 16.17 2.48
C SER A 219 -12.67 15.30 3.44
N PHE A 220 -11.37 15.58 3.53
CA PHE A 220 -10.43 14.85 4.35
C PHE A 220 -9.90 15.71 5.48
N TYR A 221 -9.61 15.05 6.60
CA TYR A 221 -9.09 15.62 7.83
C TYR A 221 -7.86 14.84 8.27
N GLU A 222 -7.11 15.42 9.18
CA GLU A 222 -6.08 14.70 9.90
C GLU A 222 -6.68 13.78 10.94
N CYS A 223 -6.05 12.63 11.13
CA CYS A 223 -6.37 11.74 12.22
C CYS A 223 -5.58 12.19 13.46
N PRO A 224 -6.23 12.55 14.57
CA PRO A 224 -5.54 13.02 15.78
C PRO A 224 -4.48 12.04 16.27
N GLU A 225 -4.81 10.74 16.26
CA GLU A 225 -3.95 9.68 16.77
C GLU A 225 -2.76 9.39 15.85
N CYS A 226 -3.00 9.35 14.53
CA CYS A 226 -1.90 9.18 13.59
C CYS A 226 -1.00 10.43 13.58
N SER A 227 -1.58 11.63 13.62
CA SER A 227 -0.81 12.89 13.70
C SER A 227 0.03 12.93 14.98
N TYR A 228 -0.53 12.59 16.14
CA TYR A 228 0.22 12.48 17.39
C TYR A 228 1.38 11.49 17.30
N SER A 229 1.10 10.28 16.82
CA SER A 229 2.12 9.20 16.71
C SER A 229 3.25 9.58 15.76
N ASN A 230 2.93 10.26 14.65
CA ASN A 230 3.92 10.71 13.67
C ASN A 230 4.77 11.87 14.18
N MET A 231 4.15 12.87 14.83
CA MET A 231 4.86 13.98 15.45
C MET A 231 5.85 13.48 16.50
N ALA A 232 5.44 12.51 17.32
CA ALA A 232 6.29 11.95 18.37
C ALA A 232 7.52 11.20 17.83
N ALA A 233 7.39 10.53 16.68
CA ALA A 233 8.41 9.60 16.22
C ALA A 233 9.43 10.18 15.24
N TYR A 234 9.02 11.10 14.35
CA TYR A 234 9.86 11.46 13.21
C TYR A 234 9.84 12.93 12.78
N ASN A 235 9.15 13.83 13.49
CA ASN A 235 8.92 15.20 13.02
C ASN A 235 8.43 15.25 11.56
N ILE A 236 7.66 14.24 11.13
CA ILE A 236 7.12 14.19 9.78
C ILE A 236 6.11 15.34 9.65
N THR A 237 6.43 16.33 8.81
CA THR A 237 5.59 17.50 8.53
C THR A 237 4.66 17.31 7.34
N ASP A 238 4.81 16.20 6.63
CA ASP A 238 4.00 15.89 5.46
C ASP A 238 2.52 15.72 5.84
N GLU A 239 1.62 16.30 5.05
CA GLU A 239 0.19 16.21 5.30
C GLU A 239 -0.43 14.95 4.66
N CYS A 240 -0.89 14.01 5.49
CA CYS A 240 -1.63 12.82 5.05
C CYS A 240 -3.05 12.84 5.62
N LYS A 241 -3.87 13.71 5.03
CA LYS A 241 -5.29 13.86 5.34
C LYS A 241 -6.08 12.76 4.64
N PHE A 242 -6.42 11.72 5.40
CA PHE A 242 -7.29 10.62 4.94
C PHE A 242 -8.45 10.33 5.90
N ALA A 243 -8.51 10.96 7.08
CA ALA A 243 -9.65 10.80 7.96
C ALA A 243 -10.87 11.52 7.37
N TYR A 244 -12.07 10.99 7.58
CA TYR A 244 -13.28 11.58 7.03
C TYR A 244 -14.52 11.32 7.88
N PHE A 245 -15.53 12.17 7.74
CA PHE A 245 -16.77 11.99 8.48
C PHE A 245 -17.64 10.90 7.86
N LEU A 246 -18.04 9.94 8.69
CA LEU A 246 -19.07 8.96 8.36
C LEU A 246 -20.44 9.64 8.40
N ASP A 247 -21.18 9.48 7.30
CA ASP A 247 -22.48 10.11 7.08
C ASP A 247 -23.57 9.33 7.86
N ASN A 248 -23.62 9.54 9.18
CA ASN A 248 -24.51 8.78 10.06
C ASN A 248 -25.88 9.47 10.21
N LYS A 249 -26.73 9.32 9.19
CA LYS A 249 -28.10 9.89 9.13
C LYS A 249 -28.98 9.57 10.36
N ASN A 250 -28.62 8.55 11.15
CA ASN A 250 -29.44 8.05 12.26
C ASN A 250 -28.97 8.44 13.68
N LYS A 251 -27.82 9.09 13.86
CA LYS A 251 -27.25 9.31 15.21
C LYS A 251 -27.05 10.76 15.64
N GLY A 252 -27.28 11.76 14.77
CA GLY A 252 -27.14 13.18 15.14
C GLY A 252 -25.74 13.62 15.60
N LYS A 253 -24.74 12.74 15.51
CA LYS A 253 -23.33 12.97 15.82
C LYS A 253 -22.50 12.55 14.63
N SER A 254 -21.70 13.47 14.12
CA SER A 254 -20.72 13.20 13.07
C SER A 254 -19.53 12.46 13.67
N ILE A 255 -19.18 11.30 13.09
CA ILE A 255 -18.08 10.44 13.52
C ILE A 255 -16.95 10.59 12.52
N LEU A 256 -15.78 11.03 12.96
CA LEU A 256 -14.57 11.04 12.14
C LEU A 256 -13.97 9.63 12.16
N PHE A 257 -13.81 9.02 10.99
CA PHE A 257 -13.16 7.72 10.83
C PHE A 257 -11.81 7.89 10.15
N CYS A 258 -10.79 7.20 10.65
CA CYS A 258 -9.47 7.16 10.01
C CYS A 258 -9.20 5.78 9.40
N PRO A 259 -8.94 5.66 8.09
CA PRO A 259 -8.66 4.38 7.46
C PRO A 259 -7.32 3.76 7.89
N ILE A 260 -6.36 4.55 8.39
CA ILE A 260 -5.01 4.10 8.80
C ILE A 260 -5.07 3.34 10.13
N CYS A 261 -5.48 4.03 11.20
CA CYS A 261 -5.58 3.42 12.52
C CYS A 261 -6.88 2.61 12.69
N GLN A 262 -7.89 2.85 11.86
CA GLN A 262 -9.24 2.27 11.93
C GLN A 262 -10.06 2.73 13.14
N ASN A 263 -9.66 3.83 13.78
CA ASN A 263 -10.36 4.38 14.92
C ASN A 263 -11.45 5.38 14.51
N GLU A 264 -12.47 5.45 15.38
CA GLU A 264 -13.59 6.38 15.29
C GLU A 264 -13.45 7.48 16.36
N PHE A 265 -13.52 8.74 15.95
CA PHE A 265 -13.46 9.89 16.83
C PHE A 265 -14.78 10.63 16.79
N TYR A 266 -15.33 10.90 17.97
CA TYR A 266 -16.62 11.56 18.12
C TYR A 266 -16.42 13.06 18.24
N LEU A 267 -17.11 13.84 17.40
CA LEU A 267 -17.14 15.29 17.57
C LEU A 267 -17.76 15.64 18.93
N SER A 268 -17.05 16.51 19.64
CA SER A 268 -17.48 17.13 20.88
C SER A 268 -18.30 18.38 20.58
N SER A 269 -19.07 18.85 21.55
CA SER A 269 -19.74 20.16 21.47
C SER A 269 -18.83 21.32 21.90
N LEU A 270 -17.52 21.10 21.98
CA LEU A 270 -16.56 22.09 22.45
C LEU A 270 -16.13 23.02 21.30
N VAL A 271 -15.75 24.23 21.68
CA VAL A 271 -15.08 25.18 20.80
C VAL A 271 -13.60 25.13 21.11
N CYS A 272 -12.75 25.17 20.07
CA CYS A 272 -11.31 25.23 20.21
C CYS A 272 -10.91 26.39 21.14
N THR A 273 -10.00 26.12 22.07
CA THR A 273 -9.53 27.11 23.05
C THR A 273 -8.32 27.92 22.57
N ASN A 274 -7.75 27.60 21.40
CA ASN A 274 -6.69 28.39 20.81
C ASN A 274 -7.26 29.76 20.39
N LYS A 275 -6.58 30.84 20.80
CA LYS A 275 -6.99 32.22 20.53
C LYS A 275 -7.10 32.54 19.04
N GLU A 276 -6.35 31.85 18.20
CA GLU A 276 -6.34 32.03 16.75
C GLU A 276 -7.27 31.05 16.02
N CYS A 277 -7.90 30.12 16.73
CA CYS A 277 -8.81 29.12 16.15
C CYS A 277 -10.14 29.08 16.89
N SER A 278 -11.22 29.55 16.24
CA SER A 278 -12.60 29.50 16.78
C SER A 278 -13.40 28.30 16.27
N SER A 279 -12.72 27.21 15.90
CA SER A 279 -13.37 26.03 15.31
C SER A 279 -14.24 25.27 16.31
N THR A 280 -15.31 24.67 15.79
CA THR A 280 -16.14 23.68 16.50
C THR A 280 -15.81 22.24 16.11
N ASN A 281 -14.81 22.01 15.25
CA ASN A 281 -14.39 20.69 14.79
C ASN A 281 -13.44 20.04 15.81
N VAL A 282 -13.89 19.91 17.05
CA VAL A 282 -13.09 19.35 18.15
C VAL A 282 -13.53 17.92 18.40
N VAL A 283 -12.60 16.98 18.31
CA VAL A 283 -12.83 15.57 18.66
C VAL A 283 -12.26 15.27 20.04
N SER A 284 -13.00 14.48 20.83
CA SER A 284 -12.59 14.11 22.19
C SER A 284 -12.23 12.64 22.27
N ASN A 285 -11.09 12.33 22.90
CA ASN A 285 -10.69 10.97 23.24
C ASN A 285 -10.35 10.87 24.74
N PRO A 286 -10.81 9.81 25.44
CA PRO A 286 -10.47 9.59 26.85
C PRO A 286 -8.97 9.54 27.15
N ASP A 287 -8.18 8.96 26.25
CA ASP A 287 -6.78 8.58 26.49
C ASP A 287 -5.80 9.75 26.30
N TRP A 288 -6.03 10.59 25.29
CA TRP A 288 -5.10 11.68 24.92
C TRP A 288 -5.70 13.09 24.94
N GLY A 289 -6.99 13.25 25.24
CA GLY A 289 -7.62 14.56 25.41
C GLY A 289 -8.45 15.03 24.21
N ASP A 290 -8.63 16.34 24.12
CA ASP A 290 -9.41 16.97 23.05
C ASP A 290 -8.48 17.48 21.95
N PHE A 291 -8.83 17.31 20.69
CA PHE A 291 -8.02 17.71 19.55
C PHE A 291 -8.86 18.52 18.55
N CYS A 292 -8.35 19.68 18.14
CA CYS A 292 -9.00 20.52 17.13
C CYS A 292 -8.54 20.13 15.73
N LEU A 293 -9.46 19.71 14.87
CA LEU A 293 -9.16 19.28 13.50
C LEU A 293 -8.75 20.42 12.55
N ASP A 294 -9.04 21.68 12.90
CA ASP A 294 -8.77 22.83 12.04
C ASP A 294 -7.41 23.48 12.33
N CYS A 295 -6.99 23.56 13.60
CA CYS A 295 -5.66 24.09 13.98
C CYS A 295 -4.67 22.99 14.38
N LEU A 296 -5.09 21.73 14.37
CA LEU A 296 -4.25 20.56 14.64
C LEU A 296 -3.56 20.59 16.02
N GLU A 297 -4.24 21.18 17.01
CA GLU A 297 -3.71 21.30 18.37
C GLU A 297 -4.51 20.47 19.37
N PHE A 298 -3.79 19.90 20.34
CA PHE A 298 -4.36 19.33 21.55
C PHE A 298 -4.80 20.45 22.50
N LEU A 299 -6.05 20.40 22.93
CA LEU A 299 -6.61 21.37 23.87
C LEU A 299 -6.31 20.90 25.29
N ALA A 300 -5.79 21.81 26.11
CA ALA A 300 -5.61 21.55 27.54
C ALA A 300 -6.99 21.32 28.18
N ARG A 301 -7.19 20.15 28.82
CA ARG A 301 -8.35 19.92 29.68
C ARG A 301 -8.30 20.97 30.81
N LYS A 302 -9.31 21.84 30.88
CA LYS A 302 -9.48 22.77 32.00
C LYS A 302 -9.85 22.03 33.28
#